data_AF-A0A094BJS7-F1
#
_entry.id   AF-A0A094BJS7-F1
#
_cell.length_a   1.000
_cell.length_b   1.000
_cell.length_c   1.000
_cell.angle_alpha   90.00
_cell.angle_beta   90.00
_cell.angle_gamma   90.00
#
_symmetry.space_group_name_H-M   'P 1'
#
loop_
_entity.id
_entity.type
_entity.pdbx_description
1 polymer ?
#
loop_
_entity_poly.entity_id
_entity_poly.type
_entity_poly.pdbx_seq_one_letter_code
_entity_poly.pdbx_strand_id
1 'polypeptide(L)'
;MSTIASPRESSLPRRQIPQINTPTGSTRASIESPRIGSSSPNRGPAPRRNRAALREYYNIKSADAESGKGDIDDVSSEYSINDQSDVQESEMDQEGFDGEVYVKRVLETQSLEELLKTYNGVLTDIRALDAEKKALVYDNYSKLIAATETIRKMRANMDPLNPMASTLDPAIAQIYERANAAKADLRASMTSAQHAEAEMSEEDREKAVKKRKARDAVRKVLDTPERLRTLVAEGNEEDARNEWEPVLRVLENWKKQGKGGMDVQDCIDDGERALRGEPPNERGWVNIKAKK
;
A
#
# COMPACT_ATOMS: atom_id res chain seq x y z
N MET A 1 -18.28 -78.94 -27.73
CA MET A 1 -19.07 -77.80 -28.23
C MET A 1 -18.99 -76.68 -27.20
N SER A 2 -18.45 -75.53 -27.62
CA SER A 2 -18.67 -74.11 -27.22
C SER A 2 -18.99 -73.75 -25.74
N THR A 3 -18.13 -72.97 -25.04
CA THR A 3 -18.22 -71.50 -24.75
C THR A 3 -19.24 -71.12 -23.65
N ILE A 4 -19.00 -70.33 -22.59
CA ILE A 4 -18.68 -68.88 -22.49
C ILE A 4 -18.56 -68.58 -20.96
N ALA A 5 -17.42 -68.08 -20.46
CA ALA A 5 -17.10 -66.71 -20.03
C ALA A 5 -17.52 -66.28 -18.60
N SER A 6 -16.52 -65.90 -17.80
CA SER A 6 -16.58 -64.87 -16.73
C SER A 6 -15.16 -64.41 -16.36
N PRO A 7 -15.01 -63.19 -15.79
CA PRO A 7 -14.09 -62.18 -16.33
C PRO A 7 -12.76 -62.02 -15.57
N ARG A 8 -11.82 -61.35 -16.25
CA ARG A 8 -10.49 -60.94 -15.75
C ARG A 8 -10.60 -59.64 -14.93
N GLU A 9 -9.95 -59.60 -13.77
CA GLU A 9 -9.50 -58.35 -13.14
C GLU A 9 -7.97 -58.22 -13.27
N SER A 10 -7.53 -57.03 -13.66
CA SER A 10 -6.17 -56.68 -14.04
C SER A 10 -5.34 -56.20 -12.85
N SER A 11 -4.18 -56.83 -12.70
CA SER A 11 -3.09 -56.55 -11.77
C SER A 11 -2.37 -55.22 -12.08
N LEU A 12 -2.12 -54.40 -11.04
CA LEU A 12 -1.07 -53.38 -11.03
C LEU A 12 -0.01 -53.76 -9.99
N PRO A 13 1.30 -53.85 -10.34
CA PRO A 13 2.33 -54.18 -9.37
C PRO A 13 2.92 -52.93 -8.68
N ARG A 14 2.89 -53.01 -7.34
CA ARG A 14 3.60 -52.25 -6.32
C ARG A 14 5.12 -52.27 -6.56
N ARG A 15 5.78 -51.11 -6.65
CA ARG A 15 7.25 -51.01 -6.73
C ARG A 15 7.84 -50.59 -5.38
N GLN A 16 8.68 -51.48 -4.84
CA GLN A 16 9.41 -51.37 -3.56
C GLN A 16 10.51 -50.29 -3.60
N ILE A 17 10.72 -49.63 -2.46
CA ILE A 17 11.84 -48.72 -2.19
C ILE A 17 12.86 -49.50 -1.33
N PRO A 18 14.16 -49.55 -1.67
CA PRO A 18 15.16 -50.16 -0.80
C PRO A 18 15.60 -49.21 0.34
N GLN A 19 15.61 -49.76 1.55
CA GLN A 19 16.18 -49.16 2.76
C GLN A 19 17.70 -49.33 2.75
N ILE A 20 18.46 -48.25 3.00
CA ILE A 20 19.91 -48.32 3.26
C ILE A 20 20.12 -47.96 4.73
N ASN A 21 20.48 -48.97 5.51
CA ASN A 21 20.98 -48.86 6.88
C ASN A 21 22.42 -48.36 6.87
N THR A 22 22.76 -47.39 7.73
CA THR A 22 24.14 -47.16 8.19
C THR A 22 24.15 -47.12 9.72
N PRO A 23 25.20 -47.66 10.38
CA PRO A 23 25.19 -47.94 11.81
C PRO A 23 25.58 -46.75 12.69
N THR A 24 25.16 -46.88 13.94
CA THR A 24 25.24 -46.00 15.10
C THR A 24 26.60 -46.00 15.81
N GLY A 25 26.94 -44.87 16.46
CA GLY A 25 27.89 -44.75 17.58
C GLY A 25 29.09 -43.82 17.29
N SER A 26 29.43 -42.78 18.06
CA SER A 26 29.20 -42.54 19.50
C SER A 26 29.39 -41.05 19.88
N THR A 27 28.49 -40.58 20.77
CA THR A 27 28.65 -39.61 21.90
C THR A 27 29.25 -38.21 21.66
N ARG A 28 28.45 -37.14 21.55
CA ARG A 28 27.85 -36.24 22.59
C ARG A 28 28.81 -35.23 23.26
N ALA A 29 28.51 -33.93 23.07
CA ALA A 29 28.14 -33.01 24.15
C ALA A 29 27.43 -31.76 23.57
N SER A 30 26.26 -31.44 24.14
CA SER A 30 25.40 -30.29 23.83
C SER A 30 25.81 -29.05 24.64
N ILE A 31 25.65 -27.82 24.10
CA ILE A 31 24.91 -26.68 24.69
C ILE A 31 25.16 -25.35 23.94
N GLU A 32 24.06 -24.82 23.42
CA GLU A 32 23.54 -23.43 23.33
C GLU A 32 24.44 -22.19 23.12
N SER A 33 24.07 -21.42 22.08
CA SER A 33 24.41 -20.01 21.73
C SER A 33 23.95 -18.98 22.80
N PRO A 34 24.15 -17.64 22.67
CA PRO A 34 24.75 -16.84 21.57
C PRO A 34 25.69 -15.68 22.01
N ARG A 35 26.53 -15.17 21.09
CA ARG A 35 26.76 -13.73 20.76
C ARG A 35 28.22 -13.35 20.39
N ILE A 36 28.35 -12.93 19.13
CA ILE A 36 28.97 -11.69 18.62
C ILE A 36 30.49 -11.45 18.81
N GLY A 37 31.16 -11.38 17.66
CA GLY A 37 32.39 -10.60 17.37
C GLY A 37 33.64 -11.47 17.25
N SER A 38 34.34 -11.62 16.12
CA SER A 38 34.25 -11.05 14.77
C SER A 38 35.30 -11.78 13.91
N SER A 39 34.95 -12.26 12.71
CA SER A 39 35.88 -12.48 11.58
C SER A 39 35.11 -13.01 10.36
N SER A 40 35.23 -12.28 9.25
CA SER A 40 34.55 -12.38 7.93
C SER A 40 35.06 -13.57 7.07
N PRO A 41 34.61 -13.88 5.83
CA PRO A 41 34.36 -12.94 4.71
C PRO A 41 33.11 -13.21 3.83
N ASN A 42 32.33 -12.16 3.60
CA ASN A 42 31.11 -12.17 2.79
C ASN A 42 31.29 -11.43 1.46
N ARG A 43 31.01 -12.15 0.37
CA ARG A 43 30.27 -11.75 -0.85
C ARG A 43 30.71 -10.49 -1.61
N GLY A 44 31.37 -10.74 -2.74
CA GLY A 44 30.85 -10.50 -4.11
C GLY A 44 30.21 -9.14 -4.45
N PRO A 45 30.68 -8.42 -5.48
CA PRO A 45 30.12 -7.13 -5.88
C PRO A 45 28.90 -7.26 -6.80
N ALA A 46 27.81 -6.59 -6.41
CA ALA A 46 26.65 -6.26 -7.24
C ALA A 46 26.78 -4.84 -7.84
N PRO A 47 25.89 -4.37 -8.74
CA PRO A 47 26.22 -3.43 -9.82
C PRO A 47 26.36 -1.98 -9.33
N ARG A 48 27.45 -1.32 -9.75
CA ARG A 48 27.77 0.09 -9.45
C ARG A 48 26.67 1.10 -9.83
N ARG A 49 25.72 0.75 -10.72
CA ARG A 49 24.56 1.59 -11.09
C ARG A 49 23.56 1.80 -9.94
N ASN A 50 23.35 0.79 -9.09
CA ASN A 50 22.36 0.89 -8.01
C ASN A 50 22.83 1.82 -6.89
N ARG A 51 24.15 1.95 -6.69
CA ARG A 51 24.74 2.88 -5.72
C ARG A 51 24.59 4.35 -6.15
N ALA A 52 24.55 4.64 -7.45
CA ALA A 52 24.30 5.99 -7.95
C ALA A 52 22.82 6.37 -7.81
N ALA A 53 21.89 5.47 -8.18
CA ALA A 53 20.45 5.71 -8.08
C ALA A 53 19.98 5.93 -6.63
N LEU A 54 20.55 5.22 -5.66
CA LEU A 54 20.25 5.42 -4.24
C LEU A 54 20.78 6.75 -3.70
N ARG A 55 21.91 7.25 -4.21
CA ARG A 55 22.45 8.57 -3.83
C ARG A 55 21.56 9.70 -4.34
N GLU A 56 20.96 9.50 -5.50
CA GLU A 56 20.08 10.46 -6.17
C GLU A 56 18.67 10.47 -5.55
N TYR A 57 18.12 9.30 -5.20
CA TYR A 57 16.79 9.17 -4.56
C TYR A 57 16.72 9.74 -3.14
N TYR A 58 17.82 9.68 -2.38
CA TYR A 58 17.89 10.25 -1.03
C TYR A 58 18.55 11.66 -0.99
N ASN A 59 18.84 12.26 -2.15
CA ASN A 59 19.53 13.56 -2.28
C ASN A 59 20.85 13.67 -1.47
N ILE A 60 21.61 12.58 -1.32
CA ILE A 60 22.81 12.54 -0.44
C ILE A 60 24.07 13.05 -1.16
N LYS A 61 23.95 13.80 -2.26
CA LYS A 61 25.14 14.42 -2.87
C LYS A 61 25.22 15.91 -2.56
N SER A 62 26.26 16.22 -1.78
CA SER A 62 27.00 17.49 -1.72
C SER A 62 26.36 18.60 -0.86
N ALA A 63 26.36 18.40 0.46
CA ALA A 63 26.43 19.52 1.42
C ALA A 63 27.87 19.78 1.92
N ASP A 64 28.87 19.03 1.43
CA ASP A 64 30.30 19.20 1.75
C ASP A 64 31.11 19.45 0.48
N ALA A 65 30.82 20.56 -0.18
CA ALA A 65 31.74 21.18 -1.13
C ALA A 65 31.90 22.65 -0.80
N GLU A 66 32.08 22.98 0.48
CA GLU A 66 32.75 24.20 0.93
C GLU A 66 33.15 24.07 2.42
N SER A 67 34.39 24.47 2.70
CA SER A 67 35.05 24.62 4.02
C SER A 67 35.85 23.44 4.59
N GLY A 68 37.09 23.74 4.98
CA GLY A 68 37.75 23.10 6.12
C GLY A 68 39.01 22.31 5.84
N LYS A 69 40.17 22.99 5.88
CA LYS A 69 41.46 22.38 6.26
C LYS A 69 41.31 21.60 7.57
N GLY A 70 41.88 20.40 7.63
CA GLY A 70 42.09 19.64 8.85
C GLY A 70 43.02 18.46 8.60
N ASP A 71 44.29 18.62 8.97
CA ASP A 71 45.25 17.53 9.14
C ASP A 71 44.71 16.49 10.12
N ILE A 72 44.60 15.23 9.66
CA ILE A 72 44.78 14.04 10.50
C ILE A 72 45.47 12.99 9.64
N ASP A 73 46.76 12.82 9.89
CA ASP A 73 47.56 11.63 9.58
C ASP A 73 46.92 10.42 10.31
N ASP A 74 46.43 9.41 9.60
CA ASP A 74 46.29 8.06 10.15
C ASP A 74 46.24 6.98 9.04
N VAL A 75 47.43 6.47 8.72
CA VAL A 75 47.78 5.09 8.38
C VAL A 75 46.61 4.15 7.99
N SER A 76 46.28 4.12 6.69
CA SER A 76 45.71 2.92 6.06
C SER A 76 45.94 2.92 4.54
N SER A 77 47.19 3.21 4.16
CA SER A 77 47.70 3.10 2.78
C SER A 77 48.45 1.78 2.53
N GLU A 78 48.32 0.80 3.42
CA GLU A 78 48.78 -0.57 3.21
C GLU A 78 47.55 -1.47 3.15
N TYR A 79 47.58 -2.45 2.25
CA TYR A 79 46.48 -3.33 1.86
C TYR A 79 45.58 -2.85 0.71
N SER A 80 46.12 -2.06 -0.22
CA SER A 80 45.77 -2.23 -1.64
C SER A 80 46.65 -3.35 -2.22
N ILE A 81 46.43 -4.59 -1.77
CA ILE A 81 47.08 -5.77 -2.35
C ILE A 81 46.33 -6.08 -3.65
N ASN A 82 46.99 -5.84 -4.80
CA ASN A 82 46.76 -6.41 -6.14
C ASN A 82 45.29 -6.60 -6.55
N ASP A 83 44.68 -5.73 -7.37
CA ASP A 83 45.04 -5.46 -8.77
C ASP A 83 45.39 -6.76 -9.53
N GLN A 84 44.50 -7.17 -10.44
CA GLN A 84 44.70 -8.23 -11.43
C GLN A 84 45.09 -9.61 -10.87
N SER A 85 44.10 -10.50 -10.69
CA SER A 85 44.36 -11.91 -10.99
C SER A 85 44.35 -12.06 -12.52
N ASP A 86 45.37 -11.52 -13.18
CA ASP A 86 45.94 -12.21 -14.33
C ASP A 86 46.45 -13.52 -13.76
N VAL A 87 45.56 -14.51 -13.64
CA VAL A 87 46.02 -15.90 -13.70
C VAL A 87 46.61 -15.96 -15.09
N GLN A 88 47.93 -15.76 -15.21
CA GLN A 88 48.60 -15.98 -16.48
C GLN A 88 48.17 -17.38 -16.91
N GLU A 89 47.35 -17.44 -17.95
CA GLU A 89 46.92 -18.71 -18.53
C GLU A 89 48.18 -19.51 -18.74
N SER A 90 48.28 -20.64 -18.04
CA SER A 90 49.45 -21.49 -18.16
C SER A 90 49.59 -21.86 -19.63
N GLU A 91 50.80 -22.09 -20.13
CA GLU A 91 50.97 -22.62 -21.48
C GLU A 91 50.20 -23.95 -21.67
N MET A 92 49.88 -24.62 -20.55
CA MET A 92 49.06 -25.83 -20.49
C MET A 92 47.55 -25.58 -20.61
N ASP A 93 47.08 -24.35 -20.41
CA ASP A 93 45.66 -23.96 -20.46
C ASP A 93 45.23 -23.43 -21.84
N GLN A 94 46.16 -23.31 -22.80
CA GLN A 94 45.88 -22.80 -24.14
C GLN A 94 45.04 -23.76 -24.99
N GLU A 95 44.15 -23.20 -25.82
CA GLU A 95 43.36 -23.98 -26.78
C GLU A 95 44.28 -24.72 -27.77
N GLY A 96 44.19 -26.05 -27.84
CA GLY A 96 45.02 -26.88 -28.71
C GLY A 96 46.31 -27.39 -28.07
N PHE A 97 46.44 -27.32 -26.74
CA PHE A 97 47.57 -27.91 -26.01
C PHE A 97 47.77 -29.40 -26.32
N ASP A 98 48.99 -29.76 -26.74
CA ASP A 98 49.43 -31.14 -26.95
C ASP A 98 50.47 -31.52 -25.88
N GLY A 99 50.05 -32.39 -24.96
CA GLY A 99 50.89 -32.85 -23.87
C GLY A 99 52.13 -33.62 -24.31
N GLU A 100 52.08 -34.36 -25.43
CA GLU A 100 53.24 -35.14 -25.89
C GLU A 100 54.34 -34.22 -26.45
N VAL A 101 53.94 -33.19 -27.20
CA VAL A 101 54.88 -32.18 -27.74
C VAL A 101 55.45 -31.32 -26.61
N TYR A 102 54.63 -30.94 -25.64
CA TYR A 102 55.06 -30.19 -24.47
C TYR A 102 56.09 -30.97 -23.63
N VAL A 103 55.81 -32.23 -23.31
CA VAL A 103 56.73 -33.08 -22.53
C VAL A 103 58.05 -33.30 -23.28
N LYS A 104 58.02 -33.56 -24.60
CA LYS A 104 59.25 -33.68 -25.40
C LYS A 104 60.08 -32.40 -25.35
N ARG A 105 59.45 -31.24 -25.56
CA ARG A 105 60.12 -29.93 -25.49
C ARG A 105 60.74 -29.70 -24.12
N VAL A 106 60.01 -29.98 -23.05
CA VAL A 106 60.49 -29.82 -21.66
C VAL A 106 61.69 -30.72 -21.38
N LEU A 107 61.67 -31.98 -21.83
CA LEU A 107 62.79 -32.91 -21.67
C LEU A 107 64.03 -32.54 -22.49
N GLU A 108 63.86 -31.92 -23.66
CA GLU A 108 64.96 -31.48 -24.53
C GLU A 108 65.59 -30.16 -24.08
N THR A 109 64.83 -29.29 -23.41
CA THR A 109 65.25 -27.90 -23.10
C THR A 109 65.62 -27.67 -21.64
N GLN A 110 65.01 -28.40 -20.69
CA GLN A 110 65.22 -28.16 -19.26
C GLN A 110 66.31 -29.05 -18.67
N SER A 111 67.01 -28.52 -17.68
CA SER A 111 67.92 -29.30 -16.83
C SER A 111 67.13 -30.21 -15.86
N LEU A 112 67.79 -31.23 -15.29
CA LEU A 112 67.15 -32.16 -14.35
C LEU A 112 66.52 -31.44 -13.12
N GLU A 113 67.16 -30.38 -12.63
CA GLU A 113 66.65 -29.60 -11.50
C GLU A 113 65.37 -28.84 -11.86
N GLU A 114 65.34 -28.23 -13.05
CA GLU A 114 64.16 -27.54 -13.58
C GLU A 114 63.02 -28.52 -13.85
N LEU A 115 63.32 -29.69 -14.41
CA LEU A 115 62.34 -30.76 -14.63
C LEU A 115 61.69 -31.23 -13.32
N LEU A 116 62.47 -31.31 -12.25
CA LEU A 116 61.96 -31.70 -10.94
C LEU A 116 61.08 -30.60 -10.33
N LYS A 117 61.41 -29.33 -10.55
CA LYS A 117 60.57 -28.19 -10.16
C LYS A 117 59.26 -28.17 -10.93
N THR A 118 59.29 -28.35 -12.26
CA THR A 118 58.08 -28.40 -13.09
C THR A 118 57.20 -29.60 -12.74
N TYR A 119 57.77 -30.78 -12.50
CA TYR A 119 57.02 -31.94 -12.02
C TYR A 119 56.30 -31.66 -10.70
N ASN A 120 56.99 -31.08 -9.72
CA ASN A 120 56.37 -30.75 -8.44
C ASN A 120 55.29 -29.67 -8.58
N GLY A 121 55.48 -28.68 -9.44
CA GLY A 121 54.47 -27.67 -9.76
C GLY A 121 53.20 -28.28 -10.35
N VAL A 122 53.34 -29.12 -11.38
CA VAL A 122 52.20 -29.82 -11.98
C VAL A 122 51.51 -30.73 -10.96
N LEU A 123 52.27 -31.41 -10.09
CA LEU A 123 51.69 -32.23 -9.01
C LEU A 123 50.89 -31.41 -8.01
N THR A 124 51.36 -30.21 -7.64
CA THR A 124 50.62 -29.30 -6.76
C THR A 124 49.36 -28.77 -7.45
N ASP A 125 49.45 -28.44 -8.74
CA ASP A 125 48.33 -27.91 -9.53
C ASP A 125 47.23 -28.97 -9.69
N ILE A 126 47.59 -30.23 -9.97
CA ILE A 126 46.63 -31.34 -10.02
C ILE A 126 45.85 -31.46 -8.70
N ARG A 127 46.53 -31.33 -7.56
CA ARG A 127 45.88 -31.41 -6.23
C ARG A 127 45.02 -30.19 -5.95
N ALA A 128 45.48 -29.00 -6.34
CA ALA A 128 44.73 -27.76 -6.20
C ALA A 128 43.44 -27.79 -7.03
N LEU A 129 43.53 -28.21 -8.30
CA LEU A 129 42.40 -28.35 -9.20
C LEU A 129 41.39 -29.40 -8.73
N ASP A 130 41.83 -30.54 -8.16
CA ASP A 130 40.91 -31.52 -7.59
C ASP A 130 40.19 -30.97 -6.34
N ALA A 131 40.89 -30.22 -5.50
CA ALA A 131 40.30 -29.55 -4.35
C ALA A 131 39.28 -28.47 -4.76
N GLU A 132 39.63 -27.65 -5.76
CA GLU A 132 38.74 -26.62 -6.31
C GLU A 132 37.50 -27.23 -6.96
N LYS A 133 37.67 -28.28 -7.78
CA LYS A 133 36.55 -29.03 -8.37
C LYS A 133 35.59 -29.52 -7.29
N LYS A 134 36.12 -30.11 -6.21
CA LYS A 134 35.30 -30.54 -5.07
C LYS A 134 34.59 -29.35 -4.43
N ALA A 135 35.30 -28.27 -4.17
CA ALA A 135 34.73 -27.06 -3.57
C ALA A 135 33.59 -26.48 -4.41
N LEU A 136 33.75 -26.41 -5.74
CA LEU A 136 32.71 -25.94 -6.66
C LEU A 136 31.47 -26.84 -6.63
N VAL A 137 31.67 -28.16 -6.60
CA VAL A 137 30.58 -29.13 -6.50
C VAL A 137 29.82 -28.96 -5.17
N TYR A 138 30.53 -28.82 -4.05
CA TYR A 138 29.91 -28.58 -2.75
C TYR A 138 29.17 -27.24 -2.69
N ASP A 139 29.75 -26.18 -3.23
CA ASP A 139 29.12 -24.87 -3.30
C ASP A 139 27.84 -24.93 -4.14
N ASN A 140 27.89 -25.56 -5.32
CA ASN A 140 26.73 -25.72 -6.18
C ASN A 140 25.60 -26.53 -5.52
N TYR A 141 25.92 -27.68 -4.94
CA TYR A 141 24.92 -28.49 -4.23
C TYR A 141 24.37 -27.76 -2.99
N SER A 142 25.21 -27.05 -2.24
CA SER A 142 24.76 -26.26 -1.09
C SER A 142 23.78 -25.15 -1.50
N LYS A 143 24.06 -24.48 -2.63
CA LYS A 143 23.17 -23.45 -3.21
C LYS A 143 21.85 -24.05 -3.67
N LEU A 144 21.89 -25.22 -4.33
CA LEU A 144 20.67 -25.92 -4.75
C LEU A 144 19.81 -26.34 -3.55
N ILE A 145 20.43 -26.89 -2.50
CA ILE A 145 19.74 -27.27 -1.26
C ILE A 145 19.15 -26.02 -0.57
N ALA A 146 19.90 -24.92 -0.49
CA ALA A 146 19.40 -23.68 0.08
C ALA A 146 18.22 -23.10 -0.73
N ALA A 147 18.26 -23.21 -2.06
CA ALA A 147 17.17 -22.78 -2.92
C ALA A 147 15.92 -23.64 -2.74
N THR A 148 16.07 -24.97 -2.67
CA THR A 148 14.93 -25.88 -2.45
C THR A 148 14.31 -25.68 -1.07
N GLU A 149 15.11 -25.43 -0.03
CA GLU A 149 14.60 -25.11 1.30
C GLU A 149 13.88 -23.75 1.33
N THR A 150 14.39 -22.77 0.58
CA THR A 150 13.71 -21.47 0.43
C THR A 150 12.35 -21.65 -0.24
N ILE A 151 12.25 -22.47 -1.30
CA ILE A 151 10.99 -22.79 -1.96
C ILE A 151 10.03 -23.50 -0.99
N ARG A 152 10.54 -24.45 -0.19
CA ARG A 152 9.75 -25.15 0.83
C ARG A 152 9.18 -24.17 1.86
N LYS A 153 9.99 -23.24 2.36
CA LYS A 153 9.57 -22.21 3.32
C LYS A 153 8.57 -21.24 2.71
N MET A 154 8.78 -20.81 1.47
CA MET A 154 7.81 -19.97 0.74
C MET A 154 6.46 -20.67 0.61
N ARG A 155 6.45 -21.95 0.24
CA ARG A 155 5.21 -22.75 0.14
C ARG A 155 4.52 -22.91 1.50
N ALA A 156 5.28 -23.23 2.54
CA ALA A 156 4.76 -23.35 3.90
C ALA A 156 4.24 -22.03 4.50
N ASN A 157 4.68 -20.88 3.98
CA ASN A 157 4.13 -19.57 4.35
C ASN A 157 2.95 -19.15 3.48
N MET A 158 2.79 -19.71 2.27
CA MET A 158 1.63 -19.48 1.39
C MET A 158 0.43 -20.37 1.75
N ASP A 159 0.65 -21.62 2.16
CA ASP A 159 -0.43 -22.50 2.66
C ASP A 159 -1.22 -21.91 3.85
N PRO A 160 -0.62 -21.21 4.84
CA PRO A 160 -1.32 -20.55 5.94
C PRO A 160 -1.93 -19.19 5.58
N LEU A 161 -1.79 -18.68 4.35
CA LEU A 161 -2.62 -17.54 3.89
C LEU A 161 -4.04 -17.97 3.52
N ASN A 162 -4.27 -19.26 3.25
CA ASN A 162 -5.61 -19.80 3.03
C ASN A 162 -6.52 -19.76 4.28
N PRO A 163 -6.07 -20.07 5.51
CA PRO A 163 -6.91 -19.93 6.71
C PRO A 163 -7.22 -18.47 7.08
N MET A 164 -6.35 -17.48 6.81
CA MET A 164 -6.72 -16.06 7.01
C MET A 164 -7.71 -15.57 5.94
N ALA A 165 -7.58 -15.99 4.68
CA ALA A 165 -8.59 -15.71 3.67
C ALA A 165 -9.95 -16.38 4.03
N SER A 166 -9.91 -17.61 4.56
CA SER A 166 -11.10 -18.35 5.00
C SER A 166 -11.81 -17.75 6.21
N THR A 167 -11.18 -16.87 7.00
CA THR A 167 -11.85 -16.15 8.11
C THR A 167 -12.41 -14.80 7.70
N LEU A 168 -11.94 -14.21 6.59
CA LEU A 168 -12.43 -12.93 6.10
C LEU A 168 -13.81 -13.04 5.45
N ASP A 169 -14.06 -14.08 4.64
CA ASP A 169 -15.37 -14.30 4.02
C ASP A 169 -16.52 -14.39 5.03
N PRO A 170 -16.44 -15.21 6.11
CA PRO A 170 -17.50 -15.24 7.12
C PRO A 170 -17.57 -13.95 7.94
N ALA A 171 -16.45 -13.25 8.18
CA ALA A 171 -16.47 -11.96 8.88
C ALA A 171 -17.19 -10.88 8.05
N ILE A 172 -16.93 -10.85 6.74
CA ILE A 172 -17.61 -9.95 5.80
C ILE A 172 -19.10 -10.28 5.75
N ALA A 173 -19.47 -11.56 5.66
CA ALA A 173 -20.87 -11.98 5.70
C ALA A 173 -21.59 -11.51 6.99
N GLN A 174 -20.94 -11.66 8.15
CA GLN A 174 -21.48 -11.16 9.44
C GLN A 174 -21.64 -9.63 9.46
N ILE A 175 -20.70 -8.88 8.89
CA ILE A 175 -20.81 -7.41 8.79
C ILE A 175 -21.99 -7.03 7.89
N TYR A 176 -22.17 -7.70 6.75
CA TYR A 176 -23.31 -7.48 5.87
C TYR A 176 -24.65 -7.77 6.56
N GLU A 177 -24.74 -8.87 7.30
CA GLU A 177 -25.93 -9.22 8.05
C GLU A 177 -26.26 -8.18 9.13
N ARG A 178 -25.25 -7.76 9.91
CA ARG A 178 -25.42 -6.70 10.92
C ARG A 178 -25.79 -5.36 10.31
N ALA A 179 -25.18 -4.99 9.18
CA ALA A 179 -25.48 -3.75 8.48
C ALA A 179 -26.92 -3.76 7.93
N ASN A 180 -27.37 -4.89 7.39
CA ASN A 180 -28.74 -5.06 6.92
C ASN A 180 -29.75 -5.04 8.07
N ALA A 181 -29.45 -5.68 9.20
CA ALA A 181 -30.27 -5.60 10.41
C ALA A 181 -30.37 -4.16 10.92
N ALA A 182 -29.25 -3.45 11.05
CA ALA A 182 -29.23 -2.04 11.46
C ALA A 182 -30.01 -1.15 10.48
N LYS A 183 -29.94 -1.42 9.17
CA LYS A 183 -30.73 -0.73 8.16
C LYS A 183 -32.22 -1.02 8.29
N ALA A 184 -32.60 -2.25 8.63
CA ALA A 184 -33.98 -2.64 8.88
C ALA A 184 -34.53 -1.99 10.15
N ASP A 185 -33.75 -1.93 11.23
CA ASP A 185 -34.12 -1.25 12.48
C ASP A 185 -34.23 0.26 12.30
N LEU A 186 -33.31 0.87 11.54
CA LEU A 186 -33.37 2.29 11.19
C LEU A 186 -34.62 2.59 10.37
N ARG A 187 -34.98 1.70 9.43
CA ARG A 187 -36.26 1.80 8.73
C ARG A 187 -37.41 1.67 9.72
N ALA A 188 -37.49 0.62 10.54
CA ALA A 188 -38.60 0.41 11.47
C ALA A 188 -38.80 1.56 12.48
N SER A 189 -37.73 2.28 12.84
CA SER A 189 -37.79 3.46 13.73
C SER A 189 -38.07 4.79 13.02
N MET A 190 -38.03 4.83 11.68
CA MET A 190 -38.42 6.02 10.92
C MET A 190 -39.94 6.19 10.88
N THR A 191 -40.38 7.43 11.01
CA THR A 191 -41.80 7.77 10.78
C THR A 191 -42.17 7.61 9.30
N SER A 192 -43.45 7.43 8.97
CA SER A 192 -43.91 7.30 7.58
C SER A 192 -43.50 8.48 6.68
N ALA A 193 -43.37 9.68 7.24
CA ALA A 193 -42.84 10.85 6.55
C ALA A 193 -41.34 10.75 6.24
N GLN A 194 -40.55 10.20 7.17
CA GLN A 194 -39.11 9.99 6.99
C GLN A 194 -38.82 8.81 6.04
N HIS A 195 -39.67 7.78 6.05
CA HIS A 195 -39.64 6.73 5.03
C HIS A 195 -39.87 7.27 3.62
N ALA A 196 -40.91 8.10 3.45
CA ALA A 196 -41.21 8.73 2.16
C ALA A 196 -40.06 9.67 1.69
N GLU A 197 -39.33 10.29 2.61
CA GLU A 197 -38.17 11.14 2.30
C GLU A 197 -36.86 10.35 2.08
N ALA A 198 -36.77 9.13 2.60
CA ALA A 198 -35.65 8.20 2.37
C ALA A 198 -35.81 7.37 1.09
N GLU A 199 -37.05 7.13 0.64
CA GLU A 199 -37.36 6.50 -0.66
C GLU A 199 -37.50 7.52 -1.80
N MET A 200 -37.43 8.81 -1.49
CA MET A 200 -37.42 9.86 -2.50
C MET A 200 -36.10 9.84 -3.28
N SER A 201 -36.19 9.93 -4.61
CA SER A 201 -35.02 10.15 -5.47
C SER A 201 -34.23 11.37 -4.98
N GLU A 202 -32.91 11.37 -5.17
CA GLU A 202 -32.06 12.49 -4.75
C GLU A 202 -32.54 13.83 -5.32
N GLU A 203 -33.03 13.81 -6.56
CA GLU A 203 -33.59 14.99 -7.23
C GLU A 203 -34.85 15.53 -6.53
N ASP A 204 -35.70 14.65 -6.02
CA ASP A 204 -36.94 15.01 -5.35
C ASP A 204 -36.67 15.48 -3.91
N ARG A 205 -35.69 14.87 -3.24
CA ARG A 205 -35.19 15.31 -1.93
C ARG A 205 -34.63 16.73 -2.02
N GLU A 206 -33.86 17.04 -3.07
CA GLU A 206 -33.40 18.40 -3.31
C GLU A 206 -34.54 19.41 -3.53
N LYS A 207 -35.55 19.04 -4.31
CA LYS A 207 -36.75 19.87 -4.54
C LYS A 207 -37.50 20.13 -3.23
N ALA A 208 -37.65 19.11 -2.38
CA ALA A 208 -38.28 19.24 -1.07
C ALA A 208 -37.51 20.19 -0.14
N VAL A 209 -36.18 20.07 -0.09
CA VAL A 209 -35.31 20.98 0.68
C VAL A 209 -35.39 22.41 0.15
N LYS A 210 -35.33 22.60 -1.17
CA LYS A 210 -35.47 23.93 -1.82
C LYS A 210 -36.82 24.56 -1.50
N LYS A 211 -37.91 23.78 -1.55
CA LYS A 211 -39.27 24.23 -1.19
C LYS A 211 -39.38 24.61 0.29
N ARG A 212 -38.77 23.86 1.19
CA ARG A 212 -38.74 24.18 2.64
C ARG A 212 -37.98 25.48 2.90
N LYS A 213 -36.77 25.61 2.34
CA LYS A 213 -35.98 26.85 2.46
C LYS A 213 -36.72 28.07 1.89
N ALA A 214 -37.40 27.91 0.74
CA ALA A 214 -38.22 28.97 0.17
C ALA A 214 -39.38 29.38 1.08
N ARG A 215 -40.08 28.41 1.68
CA ARG A 215 -41.16 28.67 2.66
C ARG A 215 -40.64 29.39 3.91
N ASP A 216 -39.48 28.99 4.42
CA ASP A 216 -38.87 29.62 5.60
C ASP A 216 -38.44 31.06 5.29
N ALA A 217 -37.89 31.31 4.09
CA ALA A 217 -37.57 32.66 3.62
C ALA A 217 -38.82 33.54 3.49
N VAL A 218 -39.91 33.01 2.91
CA VAL A 218 -41.19 33.72 2.81
C VAL A 218 -41.77 34.02 4.19
N ARG A 219 -41.73 33.06 5.12
CA ARG A 219 -42.17 33.28 6.50
C ARG A 219 -41.38 34.39 7.18
N LYS A 220 -40.05 34.41 7.01
CA LYS A 220 -39.19 35.46 7.58
C LYS A 220 -39.56 36.84 7.03
N VAL A 221 -39.82 36.95 5.73
CA VAL A 221 -40.27 38.20 5.08
C VAL A 221 -41.61 38.66 5.67
N LEU A 222 -42.57 37.75 5.81
CA LEU A 222 -43.90 38.06 6.35
C LEU A 222 -43.89 38.40 7.85
N ASP A 223 -42.93 37.89 8.62
CA ASP A 223 -42.75 38.22 10.03
C ASP A 223 -41.97 39.55 10.24
N THR A 224 -41.43 40.18 9.19
CA THR A 224 -40.67 41.45 9.32
C THR A 224 -41.49 42.65 9.78
N PRO A 225 -42.74 42.89 9.36
CA PRO A 225 -43.53 44.04 9.85
C PRO A 225 -43.76 44.01 11.35
N GLU A 226 -43.82 42.82 11.96
CA GLU A 226 -43.92 42.65 13.41
C GLU A 226 -42.61 43.08 14.11
N ARG A 227 -41.47 42.68 13.55
CA ARG A 227 -40.13 43.10 14.03
C ARG A 227 -39.90 44.60 13.89
N LEU A 228 -40.44 45.22 12.83
CA LEU A 228 -40.37 46.66 12.65
C LEU A 228 -41.16 47.40 13.74
N ARG A 229 -42.33 46.87 14.14
CA ARG A 229 -43.13 47.46 15.23
C ARG A 229 -42.39 47.42 16.56
N THR A 230 -41.68 46.33 16.86
CA THR A 230 -40.90 46.25 18.10
C THR A 230 -39.76 47.27 18.10
N LEU A 231 -39.06 47.44 16.98
CA LEU A 231 -37.96 48.42 16.86
C LEU A 231 -38.46 49.88 16.93
N VAL A 232 -39.61 50.18 16.34
CA VAL A 232 -40.22 51.52 16.42
C VAL A 232 -40.74 51.81 17.83
N ALA A 233 -41.30 50.80 18.53
CA ALA A 233 -41.71 50.94 19.93
C ALA A 233 -40.53 51.18 20.89
N GLU A 234 -39.34 50.64 20.56
CA GLU A 234 -38.08 50.85 21.27
C GLU A 234 -37.42 52.22 20.94
N GLY A 235 -37.95 52.98 19.98
CA GLY A 235 -37.44 54.29 19.57
C GLY A 235 -36.34 54.24 18.51
N ASN A 236 -35.99 53.06 18.00
CA ASN A 236 -34.93 52.86 16.99
C ASN A 236 -35.51 52.86 15.57
N GLU A 237 -36.07 54.00 15.16
CA GLU A 237 -36.73 54.13 13.85
C GLU A 237 -35.76 54.01 12.66
N GLU A 238 -34.51 54.43 12.84
CA GLU A 238 -33.50 54.36 11.77
C GLU A 238 -33.13 52.91 11.45
N ASP A 239 -32.97 52.07 12.48
CA ASP A 239 -32.70 50.64 12.32
C ASP A 239 -33.90 49.90 11.71
N ALA A 240 -35.12 50.29 12.09
CA ALA A 240 -36.34 49.77 11.47
C ALA A 240 -36.39 50.11 9.96
N ARG A 241 -36.07 51.35 9.57
CA ARG A 241 -36.01 51.73 8.15
C ARG A 241 -34.94 50.93 7.40
N ASN A 242 -33.77 50.73 8.01
CA ASN A 242 -32.67 49.96 7.43
C ASN A 242 -33.00 48.47 7.26
N GLU A 243 -33.74 47.85 8.19
CA GLU A 243 -34.21 46.47 8.06
C GLU A 243 -35.35 46.32 7.04
N TRP A 244 -36.20 47.34 6.91
CA TRP A 244 -37.33 47.30 5.98
C TRP A 244 -36.93 47.47 4.52
N GLU A 245 -35.99 48.38 4.21
CA GLU A 245 -35.59 48.67 2.84
C GLU A 245 -35.20 47.43 1.99
N PRO A 246 -34.35 46.50 2.46
CA PRO A 246 -34.03 45.29 1.69
C PRO A 246 -35.23 44.36 1.53
N VAL A 247 -36.13 44.29 2.52
CA VAL A 247 -37.33 43.45 2.47
C VAL A 247 -38.35 44.02 1.49
N LEU A 248 -38.54 45.34 1.50
CA LEU A 248 -39.40 46.06 0.58
C LEU A 248 -38.96 45.85 -0.87
N ARG A 249 -37.65 45.91 -1.16
CA ARG A 249 -37.12 45.60 -2.50
C ARG A 249 -37.46 44.18 -2.96
N VAL A 250 -37.44 43.20 -2.04
CA VAL A 250 -37.84 41.81 -2.33
C VAL A 250 -39.35 41.72 -2.61
N LEU A 251 -40.18 42.36 -1.80
CA LEU A 251 -41.64 42.39 -1.98
C LEU A 251 -42.06 43.10 -3.27
N GLU A 252 -41.43 44.22 -3.61
CA GLU A 252 -41.64 44.91 -4.89
C GLU A 252 -41.27 44.04 -6.09
N ASN A 253 -40.18 43.28 -5.98
CA ASN A 253 -39.79 42.32 -7.01
C ASN A 253 -40.80 41.18 -7.13
N TRP A 254 -41.40 40.73 -6.03
CA TRP A 254 -42.49 39.73 -6.07
C TRP A 254 -43.78 40.29 -6.68
N LYS A 255 -44.12 41.55 -6.36
CA LYS A 255 -45.23 42.28 -6.95
C LYS A 255 -45.06 42.45 -8.46
N LYS A 256 -43.87 42.85 -8.93
CA LYS A 256 -43.53 42.95 -10.36
C LYS A 256 -43.62 41.59 -11.07
N GLN A 257 -43.26 40.52 -10.39
CA GLN A 257 -43.38 39.14 -10.91
C GLN A 257 -44.80 38.55 -10.79
N GLY A 258 -45.77 39.31 -10.25
CA GLY A 258 -47.14 38.83 -10.06
C GLY A 258 -47.28 37.69 -9.04
N LYS A 259 -46.29 37.49 -8.16
CA LYS A 259 -46.29 36.42 -7.16
C LYS A 259 -46.96 36.93 -5.87
N GLY A 260 -47.91 36.16 -5.33
CA GLY A 260 -48.56 36.44 -4.04
C GLY A 260 -49.68 37.49 -4.06
N GLY A 261 -49.94 38.14 -5.20
CA GLY A 261 -51.15 38.95 -5.41
C GLY A 261 -51.40 40.01 -4.33
N MET A 262 -52.58 39.97 -3.72
CA MET A 262 -53.01 40.92 -2.69
C MET A 262 -52.22 40.78 -1.39
N ASP A 263 -51.76 39.57 -1.04
CA ASP A 263 -51.04 39.31 0.22
C ASP A 263 -49.69 40.05 0.29
N VAL A 264 -49.03 40.23 -0.86
CA VAL A 264 -47.78 40.99 -0.94
C VAL A 264 -48.04 42.49 -0.77
N GLN A 265 -49.15 42.99 -1.33
CA GLN A 265 -49.54 44.39 -1.15
C GLN A 265 -49.91 44.67 0.30
N ASP A 266 -50.71 43.79 0.91
CA ASP A 266 -51.11 43.89 2.30
C ASP A 266 -49.88 43.87 3.25
N CYS A 267 -48.83 43.11 2.92
CA CYS A 267 -47.57 43.10 3.67
C CYS A 267 -46.75 44.40 3.53
N ILE A 268 -46.70 44.98 2.32
CA ILE A 268 -46.05 46.28 2.08
C ILE A 268 -46.77 47.37 2.88
N ASP A 269 -48.09 47.41 2.79
CA ASP A 269 -48.92 48.38 3.50
C ASP A 269 -48.79 48.18 5.03
N ASP A 270 -48.69 46.93 5.51
CA ASP A 270 -48.50 46.63 6.93
C ASP A 270 -47.11 47.09 7.45
N GLY A 271 -46.07 46.94 6.64
CA GLY A 271 -44.71 47.39 6.97
C GLY A 271 -44.54 48.91 6.94
N GLU A 272 -45.15 49.61 5.98
CA GLU A 272 -45.18 51.08 5.98
C GLU A 272 -45.95 51.65 7.16
N ARG A 273 -47.04 50.97 7.58
CA ARG A 273 -47.78 51.32 8.79
C ARG A 273 -46.99 51.04 10.06
N ALA A 274 -46.21 49.95 10.08
CA ALA A 274 -45.29 49.65 11.17
C ALA A 274 -44.25 50.76 11.36
N LEU A 275 -43.70 51.32 10.27
CA LEU A 275 -42.78 52.46 10.31
C LEU A 275 -43.43 53.78 10.79
N ARG A 276 -44.74 53.93 10.64
CA ARG A 276 -45.51 55.08 11.18
C ARG A 276 -45.95 54.89 12.64
N GLY A 277 -45.65 53.74 13.25
CA GLY A 277 -46.09 53.42 14.62
C GLY A 277 -47.58 53.07 14.75
N GLU A 278 -48.25 52.73 13.63
CA GLU A 278 -49.68 52.38 13.62
C GLU A 278 -49.94 50.89 13.96
N PRO A 279 -51.12 50.54 14.53
CA PRO A 279 -51.45 49.17 14.90
C PRO A 279 -51.61 48.23 13.68
N PRO A 280 -51.47 46.90 13.87
CA PRO A 280 -51.54 45.91 12.78
C PRO A 280 -52.78 46.01 11.90
N ASN A 281 -52.63 45.78 10.59
CA ASN A 281 -53.76 45.75 9.65
C ASN A 281 -54.67 44.53 9.95
N GLU A 282 -55.99 44.63 9.78
CA GLU A 282 -56.91 43.49 9.92
C GLU A 282 -56.58 42.34 8.95
N ARG A 283 -55.92 42.68 7.83
CA ARG A 283 -55.39 41.75 6.82
C ARG A 283 -53.89 41.46 6.96
N GLY A 284 -53.26 41.99 8.00
CA GLY A 284 -51.84 41.77 8.28
C GLY A 284 -51.56 40.30 8.60
N TRP A 285 -50.38 39.82 8.21
CA TRP A 285 -49.94 38.44 8.42
C TRP A 285 -50.10 37.96 9.87
N VAL A 286 -49.94 38.85 10.86
CA VAL A 286 -50.12 38.58 12.29
C VAL A 286 -51.54 38.07 12.62
N ASN A 287 -52.57 38.69 12.04
CA ASN A 287 -53.97 38.32 12.27
C ASN A 287 -54.37 37.06 11.49
N ILE A 288 -53.74 36.82 10.33
CA ILE A 288 -53.94 35.63 9.51
C ILE A 288 -53.25 34.41 10.15
N LYS A 289 -52.06 34.59 10.71
CA LYS A 289 -51.29 33.58 11.45
C LYS A 289 -51.98 33.19 12.76
N ALA A 290 -52.63 34.12 13.45
CA ALA A 290 -53.37 33.84 14.68
C ALA A 290 -54.69 33.08 14.47
N LYS A 291 -55.25 33.08 13.25
CA LYS A 291 -56.51 32.39 12.90
C LYS A 291 -56.32 30.98 12.32
N LYS A 292 -55.08 30.53 12.11
CA LYS A 292 -54.74 29.34 11.32
C LYS A 292 -53.90 28.36 12.12
#